data_AF-A0A7Y6FGU4-F1
#
_entry.id   AF-A0A7Y6FGU4-F1
#
_cell.length_a   1.000
_cell.length_b   1.000
_cell.length_c   1.000
_cell.angle_alpha   90.00
_cell.angle_beta   90.00
_cell.angle_gamma   90.00
#
_symmetry.space_group_name_H-M   'P 1'
#
loop_
_entity.id
_entity.type
_entity.pdbx_description
1 polymer ?
#
loop_
_entity_poly.entity_id
_entity_poly.type
_entity_poly.pdbx_seq_one_letter_code
_entity_poly.pdbx_strand_id
1 'polypeptide(L)'
;MRNLLDLYRESDHALAPAHARLRQRVSGTRAVGTVLDERTVAMRTETAEVLASWARLVVEERGARGLRDCDVESLVEFLCGQLEWLAGHPAAVSFDDEVRGLLRRIGSALGPAPASGRPLGACVEPGCTGTLLAVVREAGEVSPGPDRVACDAGHTLPPRQWLAVAGRLARGSV
;
A
#
# COMPACT_ATOMS: atom_id res chain seq x y z
N MET A 1 -7.39 -11.07 -4.31
CA MET A 1 -8.42 -10.26 -3.61
C MET A 1 -8.29 -10.25 -2.08
N ARG A 2 -8.09 -11.37 -1.37
CA ARG A 2 -7.91 -11.33 0.12
C ARG A 2 -6.77 -10.40 0.59
N ASN A 3 -5.61 -10.48 -0.07
CA ASN A 3 -4.48 -9.59 0.21
C ASN A 3 -4.83 -8.09 0.04
N LEU A 4 -5.71 -7.75 -0.92
CA LEU A 4 -6.16 -6.36 -1.12
C LEU A 4 -6.97 -5.87 0.08
N LEU A 5 -7.87 -6.71 0.59
CA LEU A 5 -8.70 -6.37 1.75
C LEU A 5 -7.86 -6.22 3.02
N ASP A 6 -6.89 -7.11 3.24
CA ASP A 6 -6.00 -7.03 4.40
C ASP A 6 -5.18 -5.73 4.38
N LEU A 7 -4.62 -5.37 3.23
CA LEU A 7 -3.88 -4.12 3.07
C LEU A 7 -4.80 -2.88 3.17
N TYR A 8 -6.03 -2.95 2.66
CA TYR A 8 -7.00 -1.86 2.80
C TYR A 8 -7.37 -1.62 4.27
N ARG A 9 -7.59 -2.68 5.06
CA ARG A 9 -7.84 -2.58 6.51
C ARG A 9 -6.65 -1.99 7.26
N GLU A 10 -5.43 -2.40 6.92
CA GLU A 10 -4.22 -1.81 7.52
C GLU A 10 -4.14 -0.29 7.29
N SER A 11 -4.67 0.21 6.18
CA SER A 11 -4.74 1.64 5.92
C SER A 11 -5.71 2.41 6.84
N ASP A 12 -6.70 1.75 7.46
CA ASP A 12 -7.53 2.41 8.48
C ASP A 12 -6.69 2.86 9.68
N HIS A 13 -5.69 2.06 10.06
CA HIS A 13 -4.76 2.43 11.12
C HIS A 13 -3.87 3.62 10.74
N ALA A 14 -3.55 3.79 9.44
CA ALA A 14 -2.80 4.94 8.94
C ALA A 14 -3.65 6.22 8.87
N LEU A 15 -4.97 6.09 8.67
CA LEU A 15 -5.93 7.20 8.74
C LEU A 15 -6.31 7.60 10.16
N ALA A 16 -6.22 6.66 11.12
CA ALA A 16 -6.44 6.98 12.51
C ALA A 16 -5.47 8.10 12.91
N PRO A 17 -5.95 9.24 13.45
CA PRO A 17 -5.07 10.32 13.83
C PRO A 17 -4.02 9.76 14.77
N ALA A 18 -2.75 9.84 14.35
CA ALA A 18 -1.63 9.49 15.21
C ALA A 18 -1.80 10.32 16.47
N HIS A 19 -2.28 9.70 17.56
CA HIS A 19 -2.38 10.36 18.86
C HIS A 19 -1.04 11.03 19.06
N ALA A 20 -1.07 12.37 19.09
CA ALA A 20 0.10 13.23 19.10
C ALA A 20 1.12 12.62 20.05
N ARG A 21 2.11 11.89 19.50
CA ARG A 21 3.17 11.29 20.30
C ARG A 21 3.79 12.46 21.01
N LEU A 22 3.65 12.47 22.33
CA LEU A 22 4.01 13.53 23.27
C LEU A 22 5.28 14.25 22.81
N ARG A 23 5.14 15.28 21.97
CA ARG A 23 6.21 16.19 21.63
C ARG A 23 6.29 17.15 22.79
N GLN A 24 7.40 17.06 23.52
CA GLN A 24 7.76 17.99 24.59
C GLN A 24 7.46 19.42 24.10
N ARG A 25 6.54 20.09 24.80
CA ARG A 25 6.05 21.44 24.45
C ARG A 25 7.20 22.43 24.50
N VAL A 26 7.54 22.99 23.34
CA VAL A 26 8.15 24.33 23.26
C VAL A 26 7.04 25.27 22.80
N SER A 27 6.78 26.30 23.61
CA SER A 27 5.65 27.22 23.47
C SER A 27 5.72 27.98 22.13
N GLY A 28 4.65 27.91 21.34
CA GLY A 28 4.53 28.62 20.06
C GLY A 28 3.36 28.11 19.21
N THR A 29 2.25 28.86 19.29
CA THR A 29 0.99 28.78 18.53
C THR A 29 1.04 28.20 17.10
N ARG A 30 0.19 27.17 16.85
CA ARG A 30 -0.84 27.09 15.79
C ARG A 30 -1.65 25.78 15.96
N ALA A 31 -2.96 25.84 15.71
CA ALA A 31 -3.88 24.73 15.87
C ALA A 31 -3.42 23.52 15.04
N VAL A 32 -3.21 22.38 15.71
CA VAL A 32 -2.90 21.10 15.06
C VAL A 32 -4.20 20.60 14.44
N GLY A 33 -4.46 20.99 13.19
CA GLY A 33 -5.42 20.30 12.35
C GLY A 33 -4.98 18.84 12.21
N THR A 34 -5.93 17.92 12.24
CA THR A 34 -5.70 16.52 11.87
C THR A 34 -5.01 16.50 10.50
N VAL A 35 -3.73 16.16 10.46
CA VAL A 35 -3.01 15.95 9.20
C VAL A 35 -3.50 14.61 8.67
N LEU A 36 -4.62 14.66 7.95
CA LEU A 36 -5.14 13.52 7.20
C LEU A 36 -4.10 13.22 6.11
N ASP A 37 -3.64 11.97 6.00
CA ASP A 37 -2.73 11.59 4.94
C ASP A 37 -3.48 11.57 3.60
N GLU A 38 -3.37 12.65 2.84
CA GLU A 38 -4.01 12.85 1.54
C GLU A 38 -3.73 11.70 0.57
N ARG A 39 -2.53 11.10 0.64
CA ARG A 39 -2.15 9.96 -0.19
C ARG A 39 -2.98 8.72 0.17
N THR A 40 -3.15 8.48 1.46
CA THR A 40 -3.95 7.34 1.96
C THR A 40 -5.44 7.55 1.64
N VAL A 41 -5.96 8.77 1.76
CA VAL A 41 -7.35 9.09 1.38
C VAL A 41 -7.59 8.90 -0.11
N ALA A 42 -6.73 9.45 -0.97
CA ALA A 42 -6.84 9.30 -2.42
C ALA A 42 -6.81 7.83 -2.84
N MET A 43 -5.90 7.04 -2.25
CA MET A 43 -5.80 5.60 -2.49
C MET A 43 -7.10 4.86 -2.12
N ARG A 44 -7.74 5.21 -1.00
CA ARG A 44 -8.97 4.55 -0.57
C ARG A 44 -10.17 4.90 -1.46
N THR A 45 -10.28 6.16 -1.87
CA THR A 45 -11.31 6.59 -2.82
C THR A 45 -11.16 5.83 -4.14
N GLU A 46 -9.96 5.81 -4.71
CA GLU A 46 -9.70 5.09 -5.97
C GLU A 46 -9.96 3.58 -5.84
N THR A 47 -9.61 2.97 -4.69
CA THR A 47 -9.91 1.57 -4.41
C THR A 47 -11.41 1.30 -4.43
N ALA A 48 -12.22 2.14 -3.77
CA ALA A 48 -13.66 2.00 -3.78
C ALA A 48 -14.26 2.20 -5.17
N GLU A 49 -13.79 3.20 -5.93
CA GLU A 49 -14.28 3.50 -7.28
C GLU A 49 -14.02 2.36 -8.26
N VAL A 50 -12.79 1.81 -8.28
CA VAL A 50 -12.42 0.68 -9.14
C VAL A 50 -13.22 -0.57 -8.77
N LEU A 51 -13.34 -0.91 -7.48
CA LEU A 51 -14.10 -2.09 -7.09
C LEU A 51 -15.61 -1.93 -7.41
N ALA A 52 -16.15 -0.72 -7.24
CA ALA A 52 -17.53 -0.42 -7.58
C ALA A 52 -17.80 -0.49 -9.10
N SER A 53 -16.85 -0.07 -9.94
CA SER A 53 -17.00 -0.16 -11.39
C SER A 53 -17.05 -1.63 -11.85
N TRP A 54 -16.18 -2.48 -11.32
CA TRP A 54 -16.20 -3.92 -11.61
C TRP A 54 -17.46 -4.58 -11.08
N ALA A 55 -17.90 -4.24 -9.88
CA ALA A 55 -19.13 -4.77 -9.32
C ALA A 55 -20.35 -4.38 -10.17
N ARG A 56 -20.39 -3.15 -10.68
CA ARG A 56 -21.43 -2.68 -11.59
C ARG A 56 -21.44 -3.47 -12.90
N LEU A 57 -20.27 -3.70 -13.52
CA LEU A 57 -20.16 -4.51 -14.74
C LEU A 57 -20.76 -5.91 -14.53
N VAL A 58 -20.41 -6.56 -13.42
CA VAL A 58 -20.97 -7.89 -13.11
C VAL A 58 -22.49 -7.84 -12.92
N VAL A 59 -23.00 -6.81 -12.22
CA VAL A 59 -24.45 -6.63 -12.02
C VAL A 59 -25.18 -6.41 -13.34
N GLU A 60 -24.64 -5.56 -14.21
CA GLU A 60 -25.22 -5.21 -15.51
C GLU A 60 -25.26 -6.42 -16.44
N GLU A 61 -24.19 -7.21 -16.51
CA GLU A 61 -24.11 -8.32 -17.47
C GLU A 61 -24.70 -9.63 -16.96
N ARG A 62 -24.62 -9.91 -15.65
CA ARG A 62 -25.18 -11.15 -15.07
C ARG A 62 -26.61 -10.99 -14.58
N GLY A 63 -27.14 -9.77 -14.56
CA GLY A 63 -28.44 -9.48 -13.92
C GLY A 63 -28.45 -9.81 -12.43
N ALA A 64 -27.29 -9.77 -11.78
CA ALA A 64 -27.20 -10.01 -10.33
C ALA A 64 -27.98 -8.92 -9.58
N ARG A 65 -28.62 -9.27 -8.47
CA ARG A 65 -29.26 -8.25 -7.62
C ARG A 65 -28.18 -7.27 -7.16
N GLY A 66 -28.43 -5.97 -7.34
CA GLY A 66 -27.48 -4.91 -7.02
C GLY A 66 -26.97 -5.00 -5.57
N LEU A 67 -25.74 -4.54 -5.33
CA LEU A 67 -25.19 -4.46 -3.99
C LEU A 67 -26.05 -3.51 -3.13
N ARG A 68 -26.31 -3.94 -1.89
CA ARG A 68 -26.99 -3.12 -0.88
C ARG A 68 -26.05 -2.05 -0.30
N ASP A 69 -24.79 -2.43 -0.10
CA ASP A 69 -23.74 -1.57 0.43
C ASP A 69 -22.57 -1.52 -0.56
N CYS A 70 -22.06 -0.30 -0.81
CA CYS A 70 -20.95 -0.03 -1.71
C CYS A 70 -19.64 0.22 -0.95
N ASP A 71 -19.52 -0.28 0.29
CA ASP A 71 -18.26 -0.25 1.01
C ASP A 71 -17.27 -1.27 0.42
N VAL A 72 -15.98 -1.05 0.65
CA VAL A 72 -14.91 -1.86 0.05
C VAL A 72 -14.96 -3.32 0.49
N GLU A 73 -15.41 -3.63 1.71
CA GLU A 73 -15.49 -5.02 2.17
C GLU A 73 -16.57 -5.78 1.39
N SER A 74 -17.77 -5.20 1.32
CA SER A 74 -18.89 -5.75 0.57
C SER A 74 -18.57 -5.91 -0.92
N LEU A 75 -17.87 -4.93 -1.51
CA LEU A 75 -17.44 -5.00 -2.91
C LEU A 75 -16.41 -6.12 -3.14
N VAL A 76 -15.43 -6.28 -2.25
CA VAL A 76 -14.44 -7.35 -2.36
C VAL A 76 -15.09 -8.72 -2.21
N GLU A 77 -15.96 -8.90 -1.23
CA GLU A 77 -16.68 -10.15 -1.00
C GLU A 77 -17.53 -10.53 -2.22
N PHE A 78 -18.31 -9.57 -2.73
CA PHE A 78 -19.11 -9.75 -3.94
C PHE A 78 -18.23 -10.21 -5.11
N LEU A 79 -17.16 -9.47 -5.43
CA LEU A 79 -16.29 -9.79 -6.56
C LEU A 79 -15.56 -11.13 -6.38
N CYS A 80 -15.21 -11.51 -5.15
CA CYS A 80 -14.63 -12.83 -4.87
C CYS A 80 -15.58 -13.97 -5.28
N GLY A 81 -16.88 -13.81 -5.03
CA GLY A 81 -17.90 -14.77 -5.45
C GLY A 81 -18.11 -14.82 -6.98
N GLN A 82 -17.53 -13.88 -7.72
CA GLN A 82 -17.71 -13.72 -9.17
C GLN A 82 -16.43 -14.01 -9.96
N LEU A 83 -15.34 -14.42 -9.29
CA LEU A 83 -14.02 -14.61 -9.91
C LEU A 83 -14.02 -15.64 -11.03
N GLU A 84 -14.79 -16.72 -10.92
CA GLU A 84 -14.88 -17.73 -11.98
C GLU A 84 -15.48 -17.14 -13.26
N TRP A 85 -16.51 -16.31 -13.12
CA TRP A 85 -17.12 -15.63 -14.26
C TRP A 85 -16.22 -14.54 -14.82
N LEU A 86 -15.60 -13.73 -13.95
CA LEU A 86 -14.64 -12.70 -14.35
C LEU A 86 -13.44 -13.31 -15.09
N ALA A 87 -12.97 -14.49 -14.68
CA ALA A 87 -11.87 -15.19 -15.34
C ALA A 87 -12.22 -15.68 -16.76
N GLY A 88 -13.51 -15.94 -17.03
CA GLY A 88 -14.01 -16.28 -18.36
C GLY A 88 -14.46 -15.06 -19.18
N HIS A 89 -14.52 -13.87 -18.59
CA HIS A 89 -15.00 -12.66 -19.24
C HIS A 89 -13.92 -12.06 -20.17
N PRO A 90 -14.28 -11.45 -21.32
CA PRO A 90 -13.30 -10.82 -22.23
C PRO A 90 -12.40 -9.77 -21.56
N ALA A 91 -12.88 -9.12 -20.50
CA ALA A 91 -12.13 -8.12 -19.73
C ALA A 91 -11.30 -8.70 -18.57
N ALA A 92 -11.13 -10.03 -18.47
CA ALA A 92 -10.41 -10.68 -17.36
C ALA A 92 -9.00 -10.10 -17.13
N VAL A 93 -8.26 -9.83 -18.21
CA VAL A 93 -6.90 -9.26 -18.14
C VAL A 93 -6.94 -7.84 -17.56
N SER A 94 -7.91 -7.03 -17.98
CA SER A 94 -8.09 -5.67 -17.46
C SER A 94 -8.43 -5.68 -15.97
N PHE A 95 -9.27 -6.63 -15.54
CA PHE A 95 -9.59 -6.82 -14.13
C PHE A 95 -8.35 -7.16 -13.32
N ASP A 96 -7.55 -8.13 -13.76
CA ASP A 96 -6.33 -8.52 -13.05
C ASP A 96 -5.31 -7.38 -13.00
N ASP A 97 -5.16 -6.63 -14.10
CA ASP A 97 -4.27 -5.47 -14.18
C ASP A 97 -4.69 -4.33 -13.24
N GLU A 98 -5.99 -4.03 -13.17
CA GLU A 98 -6.51 -3.02 -12.26
C GLU A 98 -6.39 -3.44 -10.79
N VAL A 99 -6.70 -4.69 -10.45
CA VAL A 99 -6.51 -5.22 -9.09
C VAL A 99 -5.04 -5.19 -8.69
N ARG A 100 -4.12 -5.55 -9.59
CA ARG A 100 -2.67 -5.44 -9.36
C ARG A 100 -2.23 -3.98 -9.23
N GLY A 101 -2.86 -3.08 -9.98
CA GLY A 101 -2.71 -1.63 -9.85
C GLY A 101 -3.07 -1.14 -8.44
N LEU A 102 -4.25 -1.53 -7.94
CA LEU A 102 -4.69 -1.21 -6.58
C LEU A 102 -3.72 -1.73 -5.53
N LEU A 103 -3.30 -3.00 -5.61
CA LEU A 103 -2.34 -3.58 -4.67
C LEU A 103 -1.03 -2.80 -4.60
N ARG A 104 -0.49 -2.38 -5.75
CA ARG A 104 0.72 -1.52 -5.78
C ARG A 104 0.48 -0.16 -5.15
N ARG A 105 -0.67 0.47 -5.39
CA ARG A 105 -0.99 1.78 -4.81
C ARG A 105 -1.19 1.71 -3.31
N ILE A 106 -1.91 0.69 -2.82
CA ILE A 106 -2.09 0.46 -1.37
C ILE A 106 -0.72 0.20 -0.73
N GLY A 107 0.08 -0.70 -1.31
CA GLY A 107 1.44 -0.97 -0.84
C GLY A 107 2.32 0.29 -0.83
N SER A 108 2.19 1.14 -1.85
CA SER A 108 2.94 2.39 -1.94
C SER A 108 2.50 3.42 -0.90
N ALA A 109 1.20 3.54 -0.62
CA ALA A 109 0.65 4.42 0.42
C ALA A 109 1.10 3.98 1.83
N LEU A 110 1.13 2.67 2.09
CA LEU A 110 1.60 2.09 3.36
C LEU A 110 3.13 1.95 3.44
N GLY A 111 3.81 2.06 2.29
CA GLY A 111 5.25 2.02 2.18
C GLY A 111 5.92 3.23 2.83
N PRO A 112 7.23 3.14 3.14
CA PRO A 112 7.95 4.31 3.63
C PRO A 112 7.94 5.40 2.56
N ALA A 113 7.75 6.66 2.97
CA ALA A 113 7.90 7.79 2.08
C ALA A 113 9.34 7.81 1.49
N PRO A 114 9.54 8.16 0.21
CA PRO A 114 10.88 8.22 -0.38
C PRO A 114 11.85 9.13 0.38
N ALA A 115 11.34 10.19 1.01
CA ALA A 115 12.11 11.12 1.81
C ALA A 115 12.56 10.59 3.19
N SER A 116 12.06 9.42 3.64
CA SER A 116 12.33 8.90 4.99
C SER A 116 13.40 7.81 5.06
N GLY A 117 14.11 7.53 3.96
CA GLY A 117 15.14 6.49 3.95
C GLY A 117 16.22 6.66 2.89
N ARG A 118 17.35 5.97 3.08
CA ARG A 118 18.46 5.94 2.11
C ARG A 118 18.18 4.90 1.02
N PRO A 119 18.28 5.23 -0.27
CA PRO A 119 18.06 4.26 -1.36
C PRO A 119 19.13 3.16 -1.35
N LEU A 120 18.69 1.93 -1.60
CA LEU A 120 19.51 0.72 -1.67
C LEU A 120 19.50 0.05 -3.06
N GLY A 121 18.74 0.59 -4.02
CA GLY A 121 18.59 0.06 -5.37
C GLY A 121 17.21 -0.57 -5.62
N ALA A 122 17.08 -1.30 -6.73
CA ALA A 122 15.81 -1.89 -7.16
C ALA A 122 15.28 -2.96 -6.19
N CYS A 123 13.95 -3.07 -6.10
CA CYS A 123 13.26 -4.13 -5.37
C CYS A 123 13.65 -5.51 -5.89
N VAL A 124 13.76 -6.47 -4.97
CA VAL A 124 14.07 -7.87 -5.30
C VAL A 124 12.83 -8.69 -5.65
N GLU A 125 11.64 -8.13 -5.40
CA GLU A 125 10.36 -8.78 -5.70
C GLU A 125 10.16 -8.84 -7.22
N PRO A 126 9.92 -10.02 -7.82
CA PRO A 126 9.71 -10.16 -9.26
C PRO A 126 8.59 -9.24 -9.77
N GLY A 127 8.90 -8.47 -10.83
CA GLY A 127 7.94 -7.54 -11.44
C GLY A 127 7.74 -6.22 -10.68
N CYS A 128 8.43 -6.02 -9.54
CA CYS A 128 8.42 -4.73 -8.85
C CYS A 128 9.50 -3.79 -9.41
N THR A 129 9.10 -2.60 -9.86
CA THR A 129 10.01 -1.54 -10.31
C THR A 129 10.35 -0.53 -9.22
N GLY A 130 9.95 -0.82 -7.96
CA GLY A 130 10.12 0.07 -6.83
C GLY A 130 11.57 0.15 -6.32
N THR A 131 11.89 1.22 -5.60
CA THR A 131 13.22 1.43 -5.00
C THR A 131 13.21 1.00 -3.54
N LEU A 132 14.12 0.11 -3.14
CA LEU A 132 14.36 -0.25 -1.74
C LEU A 132 14.96 0.93 -0.97
N LEU A 133 14.42 1.20 0.20
CA LEU A 133 14.85 2.25 1.12
C LEU A 133 15.25 1.63 2.46
N ALA A 134 16.44 2.00 2.94
CA ALA A 134 16.85 1.79 4.33
C ALA A 134 16.26 2.91 5.19
N VAL A 135 15.27 2.59 6.00
CA VAL A 135 14.64 3.49 6.95
C VAL A 135 15.34 3.33 8.29
N VAL A 136 15.84 4.44 8.84
CA VAL A 136 16.44 4.53 10.18
C VAL A 136 15.50 5.38 11.03
N ARG A 137 15.15 4.93 12.23
CA ARG A 137 14.34 5.71 13.16
C ARG A 137 15.17 6.87 13.69
N GLU A 138 14.67 8.10 13.54
CA GLU A 138 15.32 9.23 14.19
C GLU A 138 15.12 9.17 15.72
N ALA A 139 16.24 9.38 16.42
CA ALA A 139 16.44 9.58 17.86
C ALA A 139 16.46 8.34 18.79
N GLY A 140 17.64 8.12 19.39
CA GLY A 140 17.78 7.55 20.73
C GLY A 140 19.02 6.70 20.96
N GLU A 141 19.28 5.73 20.10
CA GLU A 141 20.34 4.74 20.30
C GLU A 141 21.03 4.42 18.99
N VAL A 142 22.36 4.51 19.00
CA VAL A 142 23.22 4.29 17.83
C VAL A 142 23.34 2.78 17.60
N SER A 143 22.29 2.16 17.05
CA SER A 143 22.43 0.86 16.41
C SER A 143 22.96 1.08 14.99
N PRO A 144 24.06 0.42 14.57
CA PRO A 144 24.70 0.67 13.27
C PRO A 144 23.98 -0.05 12.12
N GLY A 145 22.67 0.17 11.97
CA GLY A 145 21.87 -0.48 10.91
C GLY A 145 20.48 0.14 10.71
N PRO A 146 19.85 -0.09 9.54
CA PRO A 146 18.46 0.30 9.32
C PRO A 146 17.52 -0.52 10.22
N ASP A 147 16.44 0.09 10.68
CA ASP A 147 15.39 -0.60 11.44
C ASP A 147 14.47 -1.39 10.51
N ARG A 148 14.29 -0.86 9.29
CA ARG A 148 13.46 -1.46 8.26
C ARG A 148 14.06 -1.20 6.88
N VAL A 149 14.03 -2.23 6.03
CA VAL A 149 14.26 -2.08 4.60
C VAL A 149 12.97 -2.41 3.88
N ALA A 150 12.42 -1.45 3.13
CA ALA A 150 11.23 -1.66 2.33
C ALA A 150 11.28 -0.82 1.06
N CYS A 151 10.60 -1.25 -0.01
CA CYS A 151 10.48 -0.43 -1.20
C CYS A 151 9.33 0.57 -1.09
N ASP A 152 9.41 1.63 -1.89
CA ASP A 152 8.36 2.62 -2.11
C ASP A 152 7.05 2.05 -2.69
N ALA A 153 7.04 0.79 -3.12
CA ALA A 153 5.84 0.03 -3.51
C ALA A 153 5.26 -0.83 -2.36
N GLY A 154 5.87 -0.81 -1.17
CA GLY A 154 5.36 -1.46 0.04
C GLY A 154 5.99 -2.81 0.42
N HIS A 155 6.78 -3.42 -0.47
CA HIS A 155 7.45 -4.69 -0.15
C HIS A 155 8.48 -4.50 0.95
N THR A 156 8.42 -5.33 1.98
CA THR A 156 9.40 -5.30 3.08
C THR A 156 10.43 -6.40 2.87
N LEU A 157 11.70 -6.02 2.92
CA LEU A 157 12.81 -6.95 2.84
C LEU A 157 13.12 -7.47 4.26
N PRO A 158 13.11 -8.79 4.51
CA PRO A 158 13.41 -9.32 5.84
C PRO A 158 14.91 -9.17 6.18
N PRO A 159 15.28 -9.00 7.47
CA PRO A 159 16.67 -8.79 7.90
C PRO A 159 17.70 -9.76 7.31
N ARG A 160 17.35 -11.05 7.22
CA ARG A 160 18.19 -12.10 6.63
C ARG A 160 18.59 -11.84 5.17
N GLN A 161 17.80 -11.06 4.43
CA GLN A 161 18.06 -10.72 3.03
C GLN A 161 18.76 -9.37 2.85
N TRP A 162 19.01 -8.61 3.92
CA TRP A 162 19.64 -7.29 3.82
C TRP A 162 21.09 -7.38 3.34
N LEU A 163 21.83 -8.41 3.77
CA LEU A 163 23.22 -8.64 3.32
C LEU A 163 23.31 -8.87 1.80
N ALA A 164 22.30 -9.51 1.20
CA ALA A 164 22.26 -9.72 -0.25
C ALA A 164 22.15 -8.39 -1.02
N VAL A 165 21.48 -7.38 -0.45
CA VAL A 165 21.36 -6.03 -1.01
C VAL A 165 22.59 -5.18 -0.69
N ALA A 166 23.11 -5.25 0.53
CA ALA A 166 24.36 -4.58 0.91
C ALA A 166 25.53 -5.00 0.01
N GLY A 167 25.61 -6.29 -0.31
CA GLY A 167 26.62 -6.82 -1.23
C GLY A 167 26.44 -6.38 -2.69
N ARG A 168 25.26 -5.91 -3.12
CA ARG A 168 25.05 -5.32 -4.47
C ARG A 168 25.51 -3.87 -4.51
N LEU A 169 25.24 -3.10 -3.45
CA LEU A 169 25.71 -1.72 -3.31
C LEU A 169 27.24 -1.63 -3.32
N ALA A 170 27.92 -2.55 -2.62
CA ALA A 170 29.38 -2.61 -2.62
C ALA A 170 29.99 -2.97 -4.00
N ARG A 171 29.22 -3.62 -4.88
CA ARG A 171 29.65 -4.05 -6.23
C ARG A 171 29.26 -3.08 -7.34
N GLY A 172 28.32 -2.16 -7.08
CA GLY A 172 27.82 -1.16 -8.03
C GLY A 172 28.51 0.20 -7.95
N SER A 173 29.46 0.38 -7.04
CA SER A 173 30.32 1.57 -6.94
C SER A 173 31.58 1.38 -7.79
N VAL A 174 31.45 1.56 -9.11
CA VAL A 174 32.58 1.77 -10.04
C VAL A 174 32.29 3.00 -10.88
#